data_AF-A0AA38DTC6-F1
#
_entry.id   AF-A0AA38DTC6-F1
#
_cell.length_a   1.000
_cell.length_b   1.000
_cell.length_c   1.000
_cell.angle_alpha   90.00
_cell.angle_beta   90.00
_cell.angle_gamma   90.00
#
_symmetry.space_group_name_H-M   'P 1'
#
loop_
_entity.id
_entity.type
_entity.pdbx_description
1 polymer ?
#
loop_
_entity_poly.entity_id
_entity_poly.type
_entity_poly.pdbx_seq_one_letter_code
_entity_poly.pdbx_strand_id
1 'polypeptide(L)'
;MDECIVEMLLIVNKDTSFGRSPSAYKKIIEASEEVIFSPKELKFKEQSFKYNISEYGSNKETISVKLTLSDVSEDNLIIFSKLTRLFKKISSESNLGSTQIIWDDISKYYSIQAYPLIHEIENLMRKLITKFMIHNVGLSWTKDSVPKEFSEALKKSEKNTEYNEHNLMYQVDFIELSDFIFKSYREIEITDLIRKLTPLEFKDINGDIFSELKKIVPRTNWEKFFESNIEANADTIIKNWSILYRLRCKVAHNRDFTKQDLDEVIRLTNTLRPILKKAIEKTETLTIDPKEKEELTSQFENEFSNNTKSDEELFKDRVLELYLQIRHLYQLTHSNSENINSYYKVIQTTFQNILHDEKFNAEDVMNLINISTNDDVLRKCDNFEIHDLMNICHSIKELVNFKISSFEAGLNEAVKNE
;
A
#
# COMPACT_ATOMS: atom_id res chain seq x y z
N MET A 1 26.11 -22.05 -7.26
CA MET A 1 25.99 -21.38 -8.56
C MET A 1 27.36 -21.52 -9.19
N ASP A 2 27.46 -22.28 -10.27
CA ASP A 2 28.77 -22.74 -10.77
C ASP A 2 29.42 -21.72 -11.71
N GLU A 3 28.61 -20.89 -12.39
CA GLU A 3 29.08 -19.72 -13.13
C GLU A 3 28.06 -18.57 -12.94
N CYS A 4 28.55 -17.33 -13.01
CA CYS A 4 27.74 -16.11 -12.96
C CYS A 4 27.91 -15.35 -14.29
N ILE A 5 26.79 -15.04 -14.95
CA ILE A 5 26.77 -14.41 -16.27
C ILE A 5 26.10 -13.04 -16.20
N VAL A 6 26.66 -12.08 -16.93
CA VAL A 6 26.00 -10.81 -17.23
C VAL A 6 26.01 -10.60 -18.75
N GLU A 7 24.84 -10.36 -19.33
CA GLU A 7 24.68 -10.07 -20.75
C GLU A 7 24.08 -8.68 -20.95
N MET A 8 24.70 -7.94 -21.87
CA MET A 8 24.38 -6.55 -22.17
C MET A 8 24.26 -6.35 -23.68
N LEU A 9 23.31 -5.51 -24.09
CA LEU A 9 23.21 -4.98 -25.44
C LEU A 9 23.57 -3.49 -25.40
N LEU A 10 24.62 -3.12 -26.13
CA LEU A 10 24.95 -1.73 -26.41
C LEU A 10 24.28 -1.34 -27.73
N ILE A 11 23.28 -0.45 -27.65
CA ILE A 11 22.64 0.15 -28.81
C ILE A 11 23.50 1.34 -29.22
N VAL A 12 24.20 1.20 -30.34
CA VAL A 12 25.22 2.16 -30.78
C VAL A 12 24.56 3.45 -31.25
N ASN A 13 25.06 4.58 -30.75
CA ASN A 13 24.61 5.89 -31.18
C ASN A 13 25.11 6.19 -32.61
N LYS A 14 24.17 6.56 -33.49
CA LYS A 14 24.40 6.83 -34.92
C LYS A 14 25.33 8.02 -35.15
N ASP A 15 25.45 8.93 -34.20
CA ASP A 15 26.30 10.12 -34.29
C ASP A 15 27.78 9.84 -33.94
N THR A 16 28.08 8.66 -33.40
CA THR A 16 29.44 8.30 -32.98
C THR A 16 30.33 7.97 -34.17
N SER A 17 31.52 8.53 -34.27
CA SER A 17 32.44 8.20 -35.38
C SER A 17 33.32 6.96 -35.12
N PHE A 18 33.27 6.40 -33.91
CA PHE A 18 34.13 5.30 -33.46
C PHE A 18 33.36 4.30 -32.58
N GLY A 19 33.95 3.12 -32.34
CA GLY A 19 33.39 2.13 -31.41
C GLY A 19 32.18 1.33 -31.92
N ARG A 20 31.82 1.46 -33.20
CA ARG A 20 30.64 0.81 -33.79
C ARG A 20 30.78 -0.70 -34.01
N SER A 21 32.01 -1.22 -34.04
CA SER A 21 32.27 -2.65 -34.20
C SER A 21 32.75 -3.28 -32.89
N PRO A 22 32.56 -4.60 -32.68
CA PRO A 22 33.08 -5.32 -31.52
C PRO A 22 34.57 -5.08 -31.25
N SER A 23 35.38 -5.05 -32.32
CA SER A 23 36.83 -4.83 -32.22
C SER A 23 37.18 -3.39 -31.84
N ALA A 24 36.44 -2.39 -32.33
CA ALA A 24 36.62 -1.00 -31.94
C ALA A 24 36.14 -0.76 -30.50
N TYR A 25 34.99 -1.32 -30.13
CA TYR A 25 34.46 -1.24 -28.77
C TYR A 25 35.44 -1.82 -27.75
N LYS A 26 35.99 -3.01 -28.03
CA LYS A 26 37.03 -3.64 -27.20
C LYS A 26 38.22 -2.71 -26.95
N LYS A 27 38.74 -2.05 -28.00
CA LYS A 27 39.88 -1.12 -27.87
C LYS A 27 39.55 0.11 -27.01
N ILE A 28 38.30 0.57 -27.04
CA ILE A 28 37.85 1.70 -26.20
C ILE A 28 37.81 1.27 -24.73
N ILE A 29 37.33 0.06 -24.45
CA ILE A 29 37.38 -0.49 -23.09
C ILE A 29 38.83 -0.65 -22.62
N GLU A 30 39.73 -1.16 -23.48
CA GLU A 30 41.17 -1.28 -23.17
C GLU A 30 41.85 0.07 -22.89
N ALA A 31 41.39 1.15 -23.53
CA ALA A 31 41.92 2.49 -23.31
C ALA A 31 41.68 3.03 -21.89
N SER A 32 40.84 2.36 -21.09
CA SER A 32 40.72 2.67 -19.65
C SER A 32 41.92 2.26 -18.82
N GLU A 33 42.83 1.43 -19.37
CA GLU A 33 43.96 0.79 -18.68
C GLU A 33 43.57 -0.13 -17.50
N GLU A 34 42.29 -0.20 -17.13
CA GLU A 34 41.77 -1.06 -16.07
C GLU A 34 41.51 -2.50 -16.54
N VAL A 35 41.30 -2.69 -17.86
CA VAL A 35 40.93 -3.98 -18.46
C VAL A 35 41.95 -4.40 -19.50
N ILE A 36 42.45 -5.63 -19.37
CA ILE A 36 43.40 -6.23 -20.31
C ILE A 36 42.73 -7.43 -20.97
N PHE A 37 42.50 -7.41 -22.28
CA PHE A 37 41.93 -8.57 -22.95
C PHE A 37 42.99 -9.51 -23.50
N SER A 38 42.72 -10.79 -23.33
CA SER A 38 43.38 -11.93 -23.97
C SER A 38 42.42 -12.56 -25.00
N PRO A 39 42.85 -13.57 -25.79
CA PRO A 39 42.01 -14.13 -26.86
C PRO A 39 40.66 -14.71 -26.41
N LYS A 40 40.56 -15.25 -25.18
CA LYS A 40 39.33 -15.87 -24.64
C LYS A 40 38.88 -15.33 -23.29
N GLU A 41 39.70 -14.51 -22.66
CA GLU A 41 39.50 -13.99 -21.31
C GLU A 41 39.86 -12.52 -21.24
N LEU A 42 39.25 -11.78 -20.33
CA LEU A 42 39.70 -10.45 -19.94
C LEU A 42 40.11 -10.48 -18.47
N LYS A 43 41.13 -9.70 -18.14
CA LYS A 43 41.55 -9.44 -16.78
C LYS A 43 41.08 -8.06 -16.35
N PHE A 44 40.49 -8.00 -15.17
CA PHE A 44 40.15 -6.76 -14.49
C PHE A 44 40.54 -6.89 -13.03
N LYS A 45 41.44 -6.01 -12.58
CA LYS A 45 42.15 -6.17 -11.30
C LYS A 45 42.89 -7.52 -11.25
N GLU A 46 42.64 -8.33 -10.24
CA GLU A 46 43.29 -9.64 -10.03
C GLU A 46 42.44 -10.82 -10.54
N GLN A 47 41.28 -10.55 -11.17
CA GLN A 47 40.35 -11.59 -11.60
C GLN A 47 40.25 -11.72 -13.12
N SER A 48 40.19 -12.97 -13.59
CA SER A 48 39.93 -13.31 -15.00
C SER A 48 38.45 -13.59 -15.23
N PHE A 49 37.93 -13.12 -16.36
CA PHE A 49 36.55 -13.31 -16.81
C PHE A 49 36.55 -13.84 -18.24
N LYS A 50 35.71 -14.83 -18.53
CA LYS A 50 35.43 -15.19 -19.94
C LYS A 50 34.56 -14.09 -20.53
N TYR A 51 34.77 -13.78 -21.81
CA TYR A 51 33.96 -12.77 -22.50
C TYR A 51 33.62 -13.20 -23.92
N ASN A 52 32.50 -12.67 -24.43
CA ASN A 52 32.15 -12.71 -25.83
C ASN A 52 31.57 -11.35 -26.22
N ILE A 53 32.17 -10.69 -27.20
CA ILE A 53 31.69 -9.43 -27.76
C ILE A 53 31.46 -9.65 -29.25
N SER A 54 30.21 -9.51 -29.69
CA SER A 54 29.80 -9.76 -31.08
C SER A 54 28.80 -8.72 -31.57
N GLU A 55 28.67 -8.58 -32.89
CA GLU A 55 27.55 -7.83 -33.46
C GLU A 55 26.25 -8.58 -33.17
N TYR A 56 25.17 -7.82 -32.94
CA TYR A 56 23.83 -8.36 -32.74
C TYR A 56 22.85 -7.68 -33.71
N GLY A 57 21.98 -8.50 -34.31
CA GLY A 57 20.98 -8.05 -35.28
C GLY A 57 21.54 -7.83 -36.69
N SER A 58 20.62 -7.75 -37.66
CA SER A 58 20.93 -7.57 -39.08
C SER A 58 21.46 -6.17 -39.43
N ASN A 59 21.09 -5.16 -38.63
CA ASN A 59 21.38 -3.76 -38.93
C ASN A 59 22.75 -3.32 -38.42
N LYS A 60 23.48 -4.18 -37.68
CA LYS A 60 24.79 -3.88 -37.07
C LYS A 60 24.84 -2.63 -36.18
N GLU A 61 23.68 -2.18 -35.69
CA GLU A 61 23.55 -1.03 -34.78
C GLU A 61 23.63 -1.45 -33.31
N THR A 62 23.90 -2.73 -33.02
CA THR A 62 23.92 -3.27 -31.66
C THR A 62 25.11 -4.19 -31.45
N ILE A 63 25.79 -4.02 -30.31
CA ILE A 63 26.88 -4.87 -29.87
C ILE A 63 26.38 -5.69 -28.67
N SER A 64 26.46 -7.01 -28.76
CA SER A 64 26.23 -7.91 -27.63
C SER A 64 27.52 -8.12 -26.86
N VAL A 65 27.43 -7.99 -25.53
CA VAL A 65 28.53 -8.19 -24.59
C VAL A 65 28.08 -9.20 -23.55
N LYS A 66 28.70 -10.38 -23.56
CA LYS A 66 28.53 -11.42 -22.56
C LYS A 66 29.79 -11.54 -21.72
N LEU A 67 29.65 -11.41 -20.42
CA LEU A 67 30.71 -11.58 -19.43
C LEU A 67 30.37 -12.76 -18.54
N THR A 68 31.36 -13.58 -18.20
CA THR A 68 31.16 -14.77 -17.36
C THR A 68 32.27 -14.91 -16.33
N LEU A 69 31.86 -15.05 -15.07
CA LEU A 69 32.69 -15.38 -13.92
C LEU A 69 32.50 -16.85 -13.58
N SER A 70 33.57 -17.65 -13.65
CA SER A 70 33.52 -19.08 -13.31
C SER A 70 33.79 -19.37 -11.83
N ASP A 71 34.58 -18.55 -11.14
CA ASP A 71 34.83 -18.71 -9.70
C ASP A 71 33.92 -17.78 -8.89
N VAL A 72 32.73 -18.27 -8.56
CA VAL A 72 31.68 -17.48 -7.90
C VAL A 72 31.91 -17.45 -6.38
N SER A 73 32.62 -16.41 -5.94
CA SER A 73 32.75 -16.00 -4.53
C SER A 73 32.19 -14.59 -4.32
N GLU A 74 31.91 -14.21 -3.06
CA GLU A 74 31.37 -12.87 -2.76
C GLU A 74 32.33 -11.75 -3.17
N ASP A 75 33.63 -11.91 -2.88
CA ASP A 75 34.67 -10.95 -3.28
C ASP A 75 34.75 -10.84 -4.81
N ASN A 76 34.72 -11.97 -5.52
CA ASN A 76 34.76 -11.98 -6.99
C ASN A 76 33.49 -11.36 -7.60
N LEU A 77 32.32 -11.55 -6.99
CA LEU A 77 31.07 -10.92 -7.43
C LEU A 77 31.08 -9.40 -7.24
N ILE A 78 31.69 -8.90 -6.17
CA ILE A 78 31.90 -7.45 -5.97
C ILE A 78 32.80 -6.89 -7.07
N ILE A 79 33.87 -7.60 -7.42
CA ILE A 79 34.74 -7.22 -8.54
C ILE A 79 33.96 -7.29 -9.86
N PHE A 80 33.16 -8.32 -10.07
CA PHE A 80 32.36 -8.49 -11.28
C PHE A 80 31.32 -7.38 -11.45
N SER A 81 30.65 -6.97 -10.37
CA SER A 81 29.73 -5.83 -10.37
C SER A 81 30.45 -4.52 -10.73
N LYS A 82 31.69 -4.34 -10.28
CA LYS A 82 32.51 -3.17 -10.66
C LYS A 82 32.87 -3.20 -12.14
N LEU A 83 33.21 -4.37 -12.69
CA LEU A 83 33.50 -4.55 -14.11
C LEU A 83 32.28 -4.20 -14.99
N THR A 84 31.09 -4.69 -14.66
CA THR A 84 29.87 -4.39 -15.45
C THR A 84 29.51 -2.91 -15.41
N ARG A 85 29.72 -2.25 -14.25
CA ARG A 85 29.59 -0.79 -14.12
C ARG A 85 30.62 -0.04 -14.96
N LEU A 86 31.87 -0.51 -15.02
CA LEU A 86 32.91 0.09 -15.86
C LEU A 86 32.53 0.06 -17.35
N PHE A 87 32.04 -1.08 -17.85
CA PHE A 87 31.57 -1.20 -19.25
C PHE A 87 30.46 -0.19 -19.56
N LYS A 88 29.47 -0.06 -18.67
CA LYS A 88 28.39 0.92 -18.81
C LYS A 88 28.91 2.36 -18.76
N LYS A 89 29.81 2.64 -17.82
CA LYS A 89 30.41 3.97 -17.62
C LYS A 89 31.16 4.41 -18.87
N ILE A 90 32.09 3.59 -19.37
CA ILE A 90 32.88 3.90 -20.58
C ILE A 90 31.95 4.08 -21.79
N SER A 91 30.94 3.23 -21.94
CA SER A 91 29.94 3.36 -23.02
C SER A 91 29.22 4.70 -22.98
N SER A 92 28.80 5.13 -21.79
CA SER A 92 28.12 6.41 -21.59
C SER A 92 29.05 7.61 -21.78
N GLU A 93 30.24 7.61 -21.17
CA GLU A 93 31.19 8.73 -21.21
C GLU A 93 31.79 8.92 -22.60
N SER A 94 31.95 7.84 -23.36
CA SER A 94 32.42 7.87 -24.75
C SER A 94 31.30 8.18 -25.75
N ASN A 95 30.08 8.49 -25.27
CA ASN A 95 28.87 8.70 -26.06
C ASN A 95 28.55 7.55 -27.04
N LEU A 96 29.00 6.33 -26.74
CA LEU A 96 28.88 5.18 -27.65
C LEU A 96 27.44 4.73 -27.86
N GLY A 97 26.56 5.02 -26.90
CA GLY A 97 25.15 4.72 -26.95
C GLY A 97 24.60 4.24 -25.61
N SER A 98 23.43 3.59 -25.64
CA SER A 98 22.74 3.13 -24.44
C SER A 98 22.98 1.64 -24.20
N THR A 99 23.38 1.29 -22.97
CA THR A 99 23.59 -0.11 -22.57
C THR A 99 22.35 -0.64 -21.84
N GLN A 100 21.77 -1.72 -22.35
CA GLN A 100 20.69 -2.46 -21.70
C GLN A 100 21.23 -3.77 -21.15
N ILE A 101 20.94 -4.08 -19.88
CA ILE A 101 21.19 -5.42 -19.33
C ILE A 101 20.02 -6.31 -19.73
N ILE A 102 20.32 -7.47 -20.32
CA ILE A 102 19.32 -8.49 -20.69
C ILE A 102 19.42 -9.75 -19.84
N TRP A 103 20.54 -9.95 -19.15
CA TRP A 103 20.75 -11.05 -18.19
C TRP A 103 21.66 -10.60 -17.05
N ASP A 104 21.27 -10.88 -15.81
CA ASP A 104 21.99 -10.44 -14.61
C ASP A 104 21.99 -11.50 -13.51
N ASP A 105 22.96 -12.42 -13.55
CA ASP A 105 23.12 -13.39 -12.48
C ASP A 105 23.67 -12.77 -11.18
N ILE A 106 24.25 -11.55 -11.21
CA ILE A 106 24.70 -10.86 -9.99
C ILE A 106 23.48 -10.50 -9.15
N SER A 107 22.48 -9.87 -9.78
CA SER A 107 21.22 -9.52 -9.12
C SER A 107 20.45 -10.74 -8.65
N LYS A 108 20.43 -11.81 -9.46
CA LYS A 108 19.84 -13.10 -9.08
C LYS A 108 20.52 -13.71 -7.86
N TYR A 109 21.86 -13.72 -7.81
CA TYR A 109 22.62 -14.31 -6.71
C TYR A 109 22.25 -13.68 -5.35
N TYR A 110 22.18 -12.34 -5.31
CA TYR A 110 21.80 -11.64 -4.08
C TYR A 110 20.29 -11.73 -3.78
N SER A 111 19.45 -11.74 -4.81
CA SER A 111 17.99 -11.90 -4.67
C SER A 111 17.61 -13.26 -4.05
N ILE A 112 18.28 -14.34 -4.46
CA ILE A 112 18.07 -15.69 -3.90
C ILE A 112 18.37 -15.72 -2.39
N GLN A 113 19.36 -14.95 -1.93
CA GLN A 113 19.72 -14.86 -0.52
C GLN A 113 18.78 -13.95 0.28
N ALA A 114 18.33 -12.85 -0.33
CA ALA A 114 17.43 -11.91 0.30
C ALA A 114 16.02 -12.50 0.51
N TYR A 115 15.53 -13.27 -0.47
CA TYR A 115 14.14 -13.74 -0.48
C TYR A 115 13.72 -14.53 0.77
N PRO A 116 14.48 -15.53 1.25
CA PRO A 116 14.13 -16.25 2.48
C PRO A 116 14.00 -15.36 3.71
N LEU A 117 14.85 -14.32 3.83
CA LEU A 117 14.82 -13.39 4.95
C LEU A 117 13.58 -12.50 4.92
N ILE A 118 13.24 -11.96 3.74
CA ILE A 118 12.04 -11.15 3.52
C ILE A 118 10.79 -12.00 3.82
N HIS A 119 10.74 -13.21 3.28
CA HIS A 119 9.64 -14.14 3.47
C HIS A 119 9.44 -14.50 4.96
N GLU A 120 10.52 -14.68 5.73
CA GLU A 120 10.42 -14.91 7.17
C GLU A 120 9.78 -13.72 7.90
N ILE A 121 10.22 -12.50 7.61
CA ILE A 121 9.71 -11.29 8.26
C ILE A 121 8.24 -11.03 7.90
N GLU A 122 7.86 -11.22 6.65
CA GLU A 122 6.47 -11.14 6.21
C GLU A 122 5.58 -12.11 6.99
N ASN A 123 6.01 -13.37 7.11
CA ASN A 123 5.28 -14.38 7.85
C ASN A 123 5.23 -14.10 9.35
N LEU A 124 6.26 -13.48 9.93
CA LEU A 124 6.20 -13.03 11.33
C LEU A 124 5.14 -11.95 11.52
N MET A 125 5.02 -10.99 10.61
CA MET A 125 3.97 -9.97 10.68
C MET A 125 2.57 -10.59 10.52
N ARG A 126 2.37 -11.46 9.51
CA ARG A 126 1.11 -12.20 9.33
C ARG A 126 0.76 -13.02 10.56
N LYS A 127 1.75 -13.67 11.19
CA LYS A 127 1.57 -14.45 12.43
C LYS A 127 1.21 -13.56 13.62
N LEU A 128 1.84 -12.40 13.78
CA LEU A 128 1.52 -11.42 14.82
C LEU A 128 0.05 -11.02 14.73
N ILE A 129 -0.35 -10.52 13.56
CA ILE A 129 -1.71 -10.03 13.31
C ILE A 129 -2.73 -11.15 13.55
N THR A 130 -2.48 -12.34 12.98
CA THR A 130 -3.39 -13.48 13.10
C THR A 130 -3.55 -13.95 14.54
N LYS A 131 -2.45 -14.10 15.29
CA LYS A 131 -2.50 -14.50 16.70
C LYS A 131 -3.21 -13.45 17.55
N PHE A 132 -2.91 -12.18 17.31
CA PHE A 132 -3.54 -11.06 18.01
C PHE A 132 -5.07 -11.07 17.81
N MET A 133 -5.54 -11.25 16.57
CA MET A 133 -6.97 -11.31 16.27
C MET A 133 -7.65 -12.56 16.83
N ILE A 134 -7.06 -13.74 16.64
CA ILE A 134 -7.66 -14.99 17.13
C ILE A 134 -7.76 -15.00 18.65
N HIS A 135 -6.74 -14.52 19.36
CA HIS A 135 -6.73 -14.53 20.82
C HIS A 135 -7.78 -13.59 21.41
N ASN A 136 -7.90 -12.38 20.88
CA ASN A 136 -8.75 -11.33 21.47
C ASN A 136 -10.17 -11.32 20.88
N VAL A 137 -10.30 -11.53 19.58
CA VAL A 137 -11.57 -11.43 18.85
C VAL A 137 -12.20 -12.81 18.62
N GLY A 138 -11.41 -13.86 18.39
CA GLY A 138 -11.88 -15.21 18.08
C GLY A 138 -11.88 -15.50 16.57
N LEU A 139 -12.66 -16.46 16.10
CA LEU A 139 -12.75 -16.83 14.68
C LEU A 139 -13.86 -16.09 13.91
N SER A 140 -14.72 -15.34 14.60
CA SER A 140 -15.93 -14.74 13.98
C SER A 140 -15.62 -13.58 13.04
N TRP A 141 -14.52 -12.84 13.27
CA TRP A 141 -14.17 -11.69 12.43
C TRP A 141 -13.94 -12.07 10.96
N THR A 142 -13.43 -13.27 10.66
CA THR A 142 -13.21 -13.68 9.26
C THR A 142 -14.48 -13.81 8.43
N LYS A 143 -15.66 -13.87 9.06
CA LYS A 143 -16.96 -13.96 8.35
C LYS A 143 -17.55 -12.60 8.01
N ASP A 144 -17.27 -11.60 8.84
CA ASP A 144 -17.86 -10.26 8.74
C ASP A 144 -16.90 -9.27 8.04
N SER A 145 -15.59 -9.55 8.02
CA SER A 145 -14.54 -8.67 7.48
C SER A 145 -14.23 -8.78 5.99
N VAL A 146 -14.77 -9.75 5.25
CA VAL A 146 -14.45 -9.91 3.82
C VAL A 146 -15.55 -9.26 2.98
N PRO A 147 -15.24 -8.24 2.15
CA PRO A 147 -16.23 -7.61 1.28
C PRO A 147 -16.92 -8.64 0.38
N LYS A 148 -18.25 -8.51 0.26
CA LYS A 148 -19.05 -9.39 -0.60
C LYS A 148 -18.55 -9.34 -2.04
N GLU A 149 -18.16 -8.18 -2.57
CA GLU A 149 -17.61 -8.07 -3.93
C GLU A 149 -16.28 -8.83 -4.11
N PHE A 150 -15.41 -8.85 -3.09
CA PHE A 150 -14.15 -9.60 -3.11
C PHE A 150 -14.40 -11.12 -3.06
N SER A 151 -15.35 -11.53 -2.21
CA SER A 151 -15.78 -12.94 -2.15
C SER A 151 -16.49 -13.42 -3.42
N GLU A 152 -17.12 -12.53 -4.19
CA GLU A 152 -17.76 -12.83 -5.48
C GLU A 152 -16.79 -12.82 -6.67
N ALA A 153 -15.80 -11.92 -6.68
CA ALA A 153 -14.73 -11.90 -7.69
C ALA A 153 -13.88 -13.18 -7.63
N LEU A 154 -13.62 -13.70 -6.43
CA LEU A 154 -12.88 -14.95 -6.21
C LEU A 154 -13.72 -16.22 -6.52
N LYS A 155 -15.05 -16.16 -6.40
CA LYS A 155 -15.94 -17.26 -6.84
C LYS A 155 -15.95 -17.46 -8.36
N LYS A 156 -15.53 -16.46 -9.14
CA LYS A 156 -15.41 -16.58 -10.60
C LYS A 156 -14.10 -17.24 -11.03
N SER A 157 -13.05 -17.23 -10.20
CA SER A 157 -11.79 -17.93 -10.45
C SER A 157 -11.84 -19.37 -9.89
N GLU A 158 -12.40 -20.24 -10.72
CA GLU A 158 -12.26 -21.70 -10.75
C GLU A 158 -12.94 -22.58 -9.67
N LYS A 159 -13.70 -23.53 -10.22
CA LYS A 159 -14.19 -24.76 -9.59
C LYS A 159 -13.02 -25.55 -9.01
N ASN A 160 -12.75 -25.42 -7.71
CA ASN A 160 -12.42 -26.50 -6.78
C ASN A 160 -11.85 -25.91 -5.49
N THR A 161 -12.27 -26.51 -4.38
CA THR A 161 -11.86 -26.30 -2.98
C THR A 161 -12.57 -25.19 -2.21
N GLU A 162 -13.14 -25.63 -1.09
CA GLU A 162 -13.75 -24.84 -0.04
C GLU A 162 -12.88 -23.62 0.30
N TYR A 163 -13.55 -22.48 0.45
CA TYR A 163 -12.98 -21.28 1.04
C TYR A 163 -12.25 -21.67 2.33
N ASN A 164 -10.91 -21.60 2.34
CA ASN A 164 -10.17 -21.75 3.59
C ASN A 164 -10.27 -20.40 4.33
N GLU A 165 -11.37 -20.21 5.06
CA GLU A 165 -11.56 -19.15 6.08
C GLU A 165 -10.30 -18.99 6.97
N HIS A 166 -9.50 -20.06 7.07
CA HIS A 166 -8.26 -20.18 7.82
C HIS A 166 -7.03 -19.41 7.27
N ASN A 167 -7.07 -18.79 6.08
CA ASN A 167 -5.88 -18.17 5.44
C ASN A 167 -6.11 -16.74 4.90
N LEU A 168 -7.06 -15.99 5.47
CA LEU A 168 -7.42 -14.64 5.02
C LEU A 168 -6.22 -13.68 4.88
N MET A 169 -5.27 -13.75 5.82
CA MET A 169 -4.10 -12.87 5.79
C MET A 169 -3.29 -13.01 4.51
N TYR A 170 -3.24 -14.17 3.83
CA TYR A 170 -2.46 -14.33 2.59
C TYR A 170 -2.96 -13.50 1.40
N GLN A 171 -4.14 -12.88 1.52
CA GLN A 171 -4.72 -12.00 0.49
C GLN A 171 -4.26 -10.54 0.65
N VAL A 172 -3.64 -10.20 1.77
CA VAL A 172 -3.15 -8.84 2.09
C VAL A 172 -1.74 -8.67 1.54
N ASP A 173 -1.47 -7.53 0.90
CA ASP A 173 -0.14 -7.21 0.38
C ASP A 173 0.87 -6.89 1.48
N PHE A 174 2.15 -7.07 1.18
CA PHE A 174 3.24 -6.90 2.15
C PHE A 174 3.18 -5.55 2.88
N ILE A 175 2.91 -4.46 2.15
CA ILE A 175 2.93 -3.11 2.72
C ILE A 175 1.72 -2.87 3.63
N GLU A 176 0.54 -3.36 3.22
CA GLU A 176 -0.75 -3.22 3.92
C GLU A 176 -0.76 -3.95 5.26
N LEU A 177 0.05 -5.02 5.42
CA LEU A 177 0.22 -5.69 6.71
C LEU A 177 0.60 -4.74 7.84
N SER A 178 1.32 -3.65 7.55
CA SER A 178 1.68 -2.69 8.57
C SER A 178 0.48 -1.87 9.08
N ASP A 179 -0.53 -1.65 8.25
CA ASP A 179 -1.67 -0.79 8.59
C ASP A 179 -2.53 -1.41 9.71
N PHE A 180 -2.67 -2.73 9.73
CA PHE A 180 -3.35 -3.47 10.81
C PHE A 180 -2.79 -3.20 12.21
N ILE A 181 -1.50 -2.88 12.31
CA ILE A 181 -0.82 -2.67 13.60
C ILE A 181 -0.51 -1.19 13.84
N PHE A 182 -0.19 -0.45 12.79
CA PHE A 182 0.41 0.88 12.87
C PHE A 182 -0.45 2.01 12.30
N LYS A 183 -1.63 1.72 11.73
CA LYS A 183 -2.56 2.77 11.34
C LYS A 183 -3.26 3.31 12.58
N SER A 184 -3.18 4.63 12.76
CA SER A 184 -3.82 5.31 13.88
C SER A 184 -5.32 5.40 13.69
N TYR A 185 -6.07 5.18 14.76
CA TYR A 185 -7.53 5.32 14.81
C TYR A 185 -7.94 6.07 16.08
N ARG A 186 -9.15 6.65 16.09
CA ARG A 186 -9.75 7.25 17.29
C ARG A 186 -10.67 6.23 17.95
N GLU A 187 -10.61 6.13 19.28
CA GLU A 187 -11.49 5.22 20.04
C GLU A 187 -12.88 5.83 20.30
N ILE A 188 -13.02 7.15 20.10
CA ILE A 188 -14.27 7.89 20.30
C ILE A 188 -14.45 8.84 19.12
N GLU A 189 -15.66 8.83 18.55
CA GLU A 189 -16.09 9.79 17.54
C GLU A 189 -16.20 11.21 18.12
N ILE A 190 -15.92 12.24 17.30
CA ILE A 190 -16.05 13.64 17.74
C ILE A 190 -17.47 13.92 18.27
N THR A 191 -18.49 13.33 17.66
CA THR A 191 -19.89 13.53 18.06
C THR A 191 -20.18 13.01 19.48
N ASP A 192 -19.59 11.87 19.85
CA ASP A 192 -19.68 11.32 21.20
C ASP A 192 -18.88 12.15 22.20
N LEU A 193 -17.72 12.67 21.78
CA LEU A 193 -16.96 13.61 22.58
C LEU A 193 -17.77 14.88 22.87
N ILE A 194 -18.40 15.48 21.87
CA ILE A 194 -19.26 16.66 22.02
C ILE A 194 -20.41 16.36 22.97
N ARG A 195 -21.08 15.22 22.81
CA ARG A 195 -22.16 14.78 23.70
C ARG A 195 -21.71 14.66 25.16
N LYS A 196 -20.51 14.13 25.40
CA LYS A 196 -19.93 14.00 26.74
C LYS A 196 -19.46 15.33 27.31
N LEU A 197 -18.91 16.22 26.48
CA LEU A 197 -18.39 17.53 26.88
C LEU A 197 -19.48 18.58 27.14
N THR A 198 -20.56 18.58 26.35
CA THR A 198 -21.62 19.60 26.42
C THR A 198 -22.22 19.78 27.83
N PRO A 199 -22.49 18.72 28.62
CA PRO A 199 -23.02 18.87 29.97
C PRO A 199 -21.95 19.06 31.06
N LEU A 200 -20.65 18.97 30.75
CA LEU A 200 -19.58 19.00 31.75
C LEU A 200 -19.19 20.44 32.13
N GLU A 201 -19.16 20.74 33.43
CA GLU A 201 -18.52 21.96 33.92
C GLU A 201 -17.07 21.70 34.33
N PHE A 202 -16.22 22.73 34.31
CA PHE A 202 -14.79 22.62 34.62
C PHE A 202 -14.50 21.97 35.98
N LYS A 203 -15.39 22.18 36.97
CA LYS A 203 -15.29 21.62 38.32
C LYS A 203 -15.51 20.09 38.35
N ASP A 204 -16.14 19.54 37.32
CA ASP A 204 -16.48 18.13 37.22
C ASP A 204 -15.36 17.32 36.53
N ILE A 205 -14.36 17.99 35.93
CA ILE A 205 -13.22 17.34 35.27
C ILE A 205 -12.35 16.66 36.33
N ASN A 206 -12.34 15.33 36.30
CA ASN A 206 -11.48 14.49 37.13
C ASN A 206 -10.56 13.62 36.26
N GLY A 207 -9.73 12.79 36.89
CA GLY A 207 -8.79 11.90 36.19
C GLY A 207 -9.45 10.89 35.26
N ASP A 208 -10.66 10.43 35.57
CA ASP A 208 -11.41 9.47 34.76
C ASP A 208 -11.97 10.14 33.49
N ILE A 209 -12.56 11.34 33.63
CA ILE A 209 -13.02 12.15 32.50
C ILE A 209 -11.84 12.54 31.62
N PHE A 210 -10.72 12.97 32.20
CA PHE A 210 -9.52 13.28 31.42
C PHE A 210 -9.00 12.05 30.65
N SER A 211 -9.07 10.86 31.25
CA SER A 211 -8.69 9.61 30.59
C SER A 211 -9.63 9.28 29.43
N GLU A 212 -10.94 9.52 29.58
CA GLU A 212 -11.90 9.40 28.48
C GLU A 212 -11.66 10.44 27.37
N LEU A 213 -11.39 11.70 27.71
CA LEU A 213 -11.08 12.74 26.72
C LEU A 213 -9.82 12.38 25.93
N LYS A 214 -8.83 11.76 26.58
CA LYS A 214 -7.58 11.33 25.92
C LYS A 214 -7.80 10.22 24.87
N LYS A 215 -8.97 9.58 24.83
CA LYS A 215 -9.34 8.57 23.81
C LYS A 215 -9.65 9.19 22.43
N ILE A 216 -9.81 10.51 22.34
CA ILE A 216 -9.90 11.23 21.05
C ILE A 216 -8.55 11.30 20.33
N VAL A 217 -7.45 11.22 21.09
CA VAL A 217 -6.11 11.31 20.52
C VAL A 217 -5.89 10.03 19.71
N PRO A 218 -5.63 10.12 18.40
CA PRO A 218 -5.42 8.94 17.59
C PRO A 218 -4.27 8.09 18.12
N ARG A 219 -4.47 6.78 18.13
CA ARG A 219 -3.45 5.81 18.52
C ARG A 219 -3.47 4.61 17.59
N THR A 220 -2.32 3.98 17.49
CA THR A 220 -2.12 2.73 16.76
C THR A 220 -2.41 1.52 17.66
N ASN A 221 -2.67 0.37 17.05
CA ASN A 221 -2.71 -0.90 17.78
C ASN A 221 -1.36 -1.20 18.45
N TRP A 222 -0.25 -0.74 17.87
CA TRP A 222 1.08 -0.83 18.48
C TRP A 222 1.16 -0.10 19.82
N GLU A 223 0.83 1.20 19.86
CA GLU A 223 0.87 2.03 21.07
C GLU A 223 -0.07 1.49 22.15
N LYS A 224 -1.25 1.02 21.74
CA LYS A 224 -2.27 0.52 22.65
C LYS A 224 -1.89 -0.81 23.29
N PHE A 225 -1.42 -1.78 22.50
CA PHE A 225 -1.30 -3.17 22.94
C PHE A 225 0.14 -3.67 23.11
N PHE A 226 1.12 -3.02 22.49
CA PHE A 226 2.49 -3.56 22.38
C PHE A 226 3.57 -2.65 22.96
N GLU A 227 3.48 -1.33 22.78
CA GLU A 227 4.54 -0.36 23.11
C GLU A 227 4.93 -0.39 24.59
N SER A 228 3.96 -0.51 25.50
CA SER A 228 4.21 -0.54 26.95
C SER A 228 5.12 -1.69 27.42
N ASN A 229 5.23 -2.75 26.61
CA ASN A 229 5.97 -3.97 26.95
C ASN A 229 7.14 -4.25 26.01
N ILE A 230 7.25 -3.50 24.91
CA ILE A 230 8.24 -3.69 23.87
C ILE A 230 8.90 -2.34 23.67
N GLU A 231 10.15 -2.22 24.13
CA GLU A 231 11.00 -1.03 23.92
C GLU A 231 11.37 -0.86 22.43
N ALA A 232 10.38 -0.59 21.58
CA ALA A 232 10.54 -0.35 20.16
C ALA A 232 9.53 0.71 19.70
N ASN A 233 10.07 1.79 19.15
CA ASN A 233 9.29 2.91 18.61
C ASN A 233 8.60 2.51 17.29
N ALA A 234 7.31 2.84 17.17
CA ALA A 234 6.47 2.53 16.02
C ALA A 234 7.03 3.10 14.71
N ASP A 235 7.43 4.37 14.69
CA ASP A 235 7.96 5.05 13.48
C ASP A 235 9.17 4.33 12.89
N THR A 236 10.03 3.81 13.77
CA THR A 236 11.23 3.05 13.38
C THR A 236 10.85 1.74 12.70
N ILE A 237 9.81 1.06 13.19
CA ILE A 237 9.30 -0.18 12.60
C ILE A 237 8.67 0.11 11.24
N ILE A 238 7.78 1.10 11.16
CA ILE A 238 7.11 1.52 9.91
C ILE A 238 8.15 1.88 8.85
N LYS A 239 9.12 2.74 9.19
CA LYS A 239 10.19 3.15 8.27
C LYS A 239 10.99 1.95 7.76
N ASN A 240 11.38 1.05 8.64
CA ASN A 240 12.12 -0.16 8.26
C ASN A 240 11.27 -1.09 7.38
N TRP A 241 9.98 -1.22 7.67
CA TRP A 241 9.02 -2.00 6.88
C TRP A 241 8.88 -1.44 5.46
N SER A 242 8.72 -0.12 5.30
CA SER A 242 8.63 0.53 3.98
C SER A 242 9.91 0.37 3.14
N ILE A 243 11.09 0.43 3.77
CA ILE A 243 12.35 0.16 3.06
C ILE A 243 12.42 -1.32 2.63
N LEU A 244 12.04 -2.24 3.52
CA LEU A 244 12.02 -3.67 3.22
C LEU A 244 11.05 -4.00 2.08
N TYR A 245 9.88 -3.36 2.03
CA TYR A 245 8.93 -3.47 0.92
C TYR A 245 9.56 -3.08 -0.42
N ARG A 246 10.27 -1.94 -0.48
CA ARG A 246 10.97 -1.51 -1.71
C ARG A 246 12.00 -2.55 -2.17
N LEU A 247 12.77 -3.13 -1.23
CA LEU A 247 13.75 -4.18 -1.53
C LEU A 247 13.07 -5.47 -2.01
N ARG A 248 11.95 -5.87 -1.39
CA ARG A 248 11.10 -6.99 -1.83
C ARG A 248 10.61 -6.79 -3.25
N CYS A 249 10.15 -5.58 -3.60
CA CYS A 249 9.72 -5.28 -4.96
C CYS A 249 10.88 -5.37 -5.97
N LYS A 250 12.11 -4.98 -5.60
CA LYS A 250 13.28 -5.19 -6.47
C LYS A 250 13.50 -6.69 -6.75
N VAL A 251 13.43 -7.53 -5.72
CA VAL A 251 13.53 -9.00 -5.85
C VAL A 251 12.40 -9.56 -6.72
N ALA A 252 11.14 -9.25 -6.41
CA ALA A 252 9.97 -9.82 -7.09
C ALA A 252 9.86 -9.41 -8.56
N HIS A 253 10.28 -8.19 -8.90
CA HIS A 253 10.24 -7.67 -10.28
C HIS A 253 11.53 -7.87 -11.06
N ASN A 254 12.46 -8.71 -10.57
CA ASN A 254 13.75 -8.98 -11.21
C ASN A 254 14.51 -7.69 -11.61
N ARG A 255 14.46 -6.67 -10.74
CA ARG A 255 15.20 -5.41 -10.94
C ARG A 255 16.66 -5.59 -10.55
N ASP A 256 17.46 -4.56 -10.79
CA ASP A 256 18.84 -4.50 -10.29
C ASP A 256 18.87 -4.77 -8.78
N PHE A 257 19.73 -5.66 -8.30
CA PHE A 257 19.83 -5.99 -6.88
C PHE A 257 21.29 -6.22 -6.51
N THR A 258 21.81 -5.38 -5.62
CA THR A 258 23.23 -5.32 -5.32
C THR A 258 23.56 -5.94 -3.97
N LYS A 259 24.85 -6.12 -3.68
CA LYS A 259 25.31 -6.49 -2.35
C LYS A 259 24.82 -5.53 -1.26
N GLN A 260 24.82 -4.23 -1.53
CA GLN A 260 24.32 -3.22 -0.60
C GLN A 260 22.83 -3.40 -0.31
N ASP A 261 22.04 -3.79 -1.32
CA ASP A 261 20.62 -4.11 -1.14
C ASP A 261 20.45 -5.35 -0.25
N LEU A 262 21.26 -6.40 -0.45
CA LEU A 262 21.25 -7.59 0.42
C LEU A 262 21.65 -7.25 1.85
N ASP A 263 22.71 -6.47 2.05
CA ASP A 263 23.18 -6.06 3.38
C ASP A 263 22.10 -5.26 4.12
N GLU A 264 21.36 -4.41 3.40
CA GLU A 264 20.23 -3.68 3.95
C GLU A 264 19.06 -4.61 4.31
N VAL A 265 18.74 -5.62 3.49
CA VAL A 265 17.76 -6.67 3.85
C VAL A 265 18.19 -7.38 5.14
N ILE A 266 19.46 -7.79 5.25
CA ILE A 266 19.99 -8.47 6.44
C ILE A 266 19.86 -7.55 7.67
N ARG A 267 20.26 -6.28 7.56
CA ARG A 267 20.15 -5.31 8.65
C ARG A 267 18.71 -5.10 9.10
N LEU A 268 17.79 -4.86 8.16
CA LEU A 268 16.37 -4.63 8.42
C LEU A 268 15.72 -5.86 9.06
N THR A 269 15.95 -7.04 8.49
CA THR A 269 15.37 -8.29 9.02
C THR A 269 15.92 -8.64 10.40
N ASN A 270 17.21 -8.42 10.67
CA ASN A 270 17.78 -8.60 12.01
C ASN A 270 17.23 -7.62 13.03
N THR A 271 16.84 -6.42 12.59
CA THR A 271 16.21 -5.40 13.46
C THR A 271 14.76 -5.76 13.76
N LEU A 272 13.97 -6.12 12.74
CA LEU A 272 12.53 -6.37 12.86
C LEU A 272 12.21 -7.71 13.54
N ARG A 273 12.99 -8.76 13.24
CA ARG A 273 12.76 -10.12 13.76
C ARG A 273 12.58 -10.20 15.28
N PRO A 274 13.48 -9.65 16.13
CA PRO A 274 13.30 -9.73 17.57
C PRO A 274 12.08 -8.95 18.07
N ILE A 275 11.77 -7.81 17.45
CA ILE A 275 10.61 -6.98 17.80
C ILE A 275 9.31 -7.76 17.54
N LEU A 276 9.16 -8.31 16.33
CA LEU A 276 7.98 -9.08 15.95
C LEU A 276 7.83 -10.35 16.79
N LYS A 277 8.93 -11.07 17.09
CA LYS A 277 8.88 -12.25 17.96
C LYS A 277 8.39 -11.91 19.37
N LYS A 278 8.91 -10.84 19.98
CA LYS A 278 8.42 -10.37 21.29
C LYS A 278 6.95 -9.97 21.25
N ALA A 279 6.51 -9.28 20.19
CA ALA A 279 5.11 -8.92 20.01
C ALA A 279 4.21 -10.16 19.91
N ILE A 280 4.63 -11.16 19.14
CA ILE A 280 3.92 -12.44 18.99
C ILE A 280 3.79 -13.14 20.34
N GLU A 281 4.85 -13.23 21.14
CA GLU A 281 4.80 -13.86 22.47
C GLU A 281 3.81 -13.14 23.40
N LYS A 282 3.72 -11.82 23.30
CA LYS A 282 2.80 -11.02 24.12
C LYS A 282 1.33 -11.22 23.74
N THR A 283 1.02 -11.59 22.50
CA THR A 283 -0.38 -11.81 22.06
C THR A 283 -1.15 -12.78 22.95
N GLU A 284 -0.49 -13.77 23.55
CA GLU A 284 -1.12 -14.81 24.38
C GLU A 284 -1.46 -14.34 25.80
N THR A 285 -0.99 -13.16 26.20
CA THR A 285 -1.20 -12.57 27.53
C THR A 285 -2.07 -11.32 27.50
N LEU A 286 -2.39 -10.82 26.31
CA LEU A 286 -3.22 -9.63 26.15
C LEU A 286 -4.69 -10.02 26.39
N THR A 287 -5.35 -9.32 27.30
CA THR A 287 -6.78 -9.46 27.52
C THR A 287 -7.43 -8.14 27.15
N ILE A 288 -8.29 -8.16 26.13
CA ILE A 288 -8.99 -6.98 25.62
C ILE A 288 -10.43 -7.00 26.11
N ASP A 289 -10.98 -5.83 26.43
CA ASP A 289 -12.37 -5.71 26.88
C ASP A 289 -13.39 -5.84 25.71
N PRO A 290 -14.68 -6.08 25.97
CA PRO A 290 -15.67 -6.29 24.91
C PRO A 290 -15.84 -5.10 23.94
N LYS A 291 -15.67 -3.87 24.42
CA LYS A 291 -15.83 -2.65 23.59
C LYS A 291 -14.63 -2.48 22.67
N GLU A 292 -13.43 -2.65 23.21
CA GLU A 292 -12.19 -2.61 22.43
C GLU A 292 -12.12 -3.74 21.38
N LYS A 293 -12.73 -4.89 21.67
CA LYS A 293 -12.86 -5.99 20.72
C LYS A 293 -13.74 -5.64 19.52
N GLU A 294 -14.85 -4.93 19.75
CA GLU A 294 -15.75 -4.47 18.68
C GLU A 294 -15.04 -3.43 17.80
N GLU A 295 -14.38 -2.44 18.42
CA GLU A 295 -13.57 -1.44 17.73
C GLU A 295 -12.46 -2.08 16.88
N LEU A 296 -11.73 -3.04 17.44
CA LEU A 296 -10.68 -3.77 16.74
C LEU A 296 -11.23 -4.58 15.54
N THR A 297 -12.42 -5.17 15.69
CA THR A 297 -13.08 -5.89 14.61
C THR A 297 -13.42 -4.94 13.48
N SER A 298 -14.13 -3.84 13.75
CA SER A 298 -14.50 -2.86 12.74
C SER A 298 -13.29 -2.22 12.04
N GLN A 299 -12.20 -1.95 12.77
CA GLN A 299 -10.96 -1.45 12.17
C GLN A 299 -10.40 -2.45 11.15
N PHE A 300 -10.32 -3.73 11.51
CA PHE A 300 -9.81 -4.77 10.62
C PHE A 300 -10.73 -5.00 9.41
N GLU A 301 -12.04 -4.97 9.60
CA GLU A 301 -13.04 -5.03 8.51
C GLU A 301 -12.80 -3.92 7.48
N ASN A 302 -12.51 -2.70 7.96
CA ASN A 302 -12.21 -1.57 7.10
C ASN A 302 -10.90 -1.78 6.32
N GLU A 303 -9.82 -2.27 6.95
CA GLU A 303 -8.56 -2.56 6.25
C GLU A 303 -8.73 -3.63 5.16
N PHE A 304 -9.53 -4.68 5.41
CA PHE A 304 -9.84 -5.68 4.37
C PHE A 304 -10.74 -5.13 3.25
N SER A 305 -11.60 -4.16 3.57
CA SER A 305 -12.53 -3.56 2.61
C SER A 305 -11.91 -2.50 1.71
N ASN A 306 -10.84 -1.85 2.18
CA ASN A 306 -10.26 -0.68 1.52
C ASN A 306 -9.17 -1.00 0.47
N ASN A 307 -8.97 -2.27 0.10
CA ASN A 307 -7.87 -2.72 -0.78
C ASN A 307 -7.90 -2.22 -2.25
N THR A 308 -8.63 -1.14 -2.58
CA THR A 308 -8.55 -0.52 -3.92
C THR A 308 -8.62 1.01 -3.98
N LYS A 309 -8.96 1.72 -2.89
CA LYS A 309 -9.22 3.18 -2.93
C LYS A 309 -8.63 3.88 -1.71
N SER A 310 -7.99 5.03 -1.92
CA SER A 310 -7.53 5.93 -0.85
C SER A 310 -8.70 6.50 -0.04
N ASP A 311 -8.45 6.96 1.18
CA ASP A 311 -9.47 7.60 2.03
C ASP A 311 -10.13 8.80 1.31
N GLU A 312 -9.36 9.54 0.49
CA GLU A 312 -9.86 10.62 -0.36
C GLU A 312 -10.84 10.12 -1.44
N GLU A 313 -10.52 9.01 -2.11
CA GLU A 313 -11.38 8.40 -3.14
C GLU A 313 -12.65 7.81 -2.52
N LEU A 314 -12.53 7.16 -1.36
CA LEU A 314 -13.66 6.68 -0.58
C LEU A 314 -14.59 7.83 -0.19
N PHE A 315 -14.05 8.93 0.33
CA PHE A 315 -14.85 10.10 0.68
C PHE A 315 -15.59 10.68 -0.54
N LYS A 316 -14.90 10.83 -1.68
CA LYS A 316 -15.52 11.29 -2.94
C LYS A 316 -16.69 10.40 -3.36
N ASP A 317 -16.52 9.08 -3.29
CA ASP A 317 -17.58 8.13 -3.63
C ASP A 317 -18.77 8.23 -2.68
N ARG A 318 -18.53 8.35 -1.36
CA ARG A 318 -19.62 8.50 -0.37
C ARG A 318 -20.43 9.76 -0.60
N VAL A 319 -19.78 10.89 -0.89
CA VAL A 319 -20.47 12.16 -1.17
C VAL A 319 -21.27 12.07 -2.46
N LEU A 320 -20.74 11.40 -3.48
CA LEU A 320 -21.47 11.14 -4.73
C LEU A 320 -22.72 10.28 -4.48
N GLU A 321 -22.59 9.18 -3.73
CA GLU A 321 -23.73 8.33 -3.35
C GLU A 321 -24.81 9.10 -2.59
N LEU A 322 -24.40 9.93 -1.61
CA LEU A 322 -25.33 10.78 -0.86
C LEU A 322 -26.11 11.71 -1.79
N TYR A 323 -25.41 12.39 -2.71
CA TYR A 323 -26.07 13.27 -3.67
C TYR A 323 -27.06 12.52 -4.57
N LEU A 324 -26.72 11.31 -5.02
CA LEU A 324 -27.64 10.49 -5.82
C LEU A 324 -28.91 10.12 -5.04
N GLN A 325 -28.79 9.80 -3.75
CA GLN A 325 -29.96 9.53 -2.89
C GLN A 325 -30.83 10.78 -2.68
N ILE A 326 -30.22 11.94 -2.42
CA ILE A 326 -30.95 13.22 -2.32
C ILE A 326 -31.70 13.52 -3.61
N ARG A 327 -31.05 13.31 -4.76
CA ARG A 327 -31.69 13.50 -6.08
C ARG A 327 -32.86 12.53 -6.28
N HIS A 328 -32.73 11.29 -5.83
CA HIS A 328 -33.81 10.32 -5.90
C HIS A 328 -35.02 10.75 -5.06
N LEU A 329 -34.80 11.17 -3.81
CA LEU A 329 -35.86 11.71 -2.95
C LEU A 329 -36.55 12.94 -3.55
N TYR A 330 -35.77 13.84 -4.16
CA TYR A 330 -36.31 14.98 -4.90
C TYR A 330 -37.25 14.53 -6.04
N GLN A 331 -36.83 13.54 -6.83
CA GLN A 331 -37.61 13.02 -7.95
C GLN A 331 -38.91 12.36 -7.50
N LEU A 332 -38.90 11.60 -6.39
CA LEU A 332 -40.08 10.97 -5.82
C LEU A 332 -41.15 11.98 -5.39
N THR A 333 -40.72 13.17 -4.96
CA THR A 333 -41.60 14.20 -4.40
C THR A 333 -42.03 15.26 -5.40
N HIS A 334 -41.31 15.41 -6.52
CA HIS A 334 -41.51 16.50 -7.49
C HIS A 334 -41.70 16.00 -8.93
N SER A 335 -42.42 14.89 -9.11
CA SER A 335 -42.62 14.11 -10.36
C SER A 335 -43.08 14.88 -11.61
N ASN A 336 -43.41 16.17 -11.51
CA ASN A 336 -43.85 17.04 -12.62
C ASN A 336 -43.13 18.40 -12.74
N SER A 337 -41.99 18.60 -12.05
CA SER A 337 -41.23 19.86 -12.16
C SER A 337 -40.17 19.83 -13.29
N GLU A 338 -39.89 21.00 -13.88
CA GLU A 338 -38.85 21.21 -14.89
C GLU A 338 -37.53 20.51 -14.48
N ASN A 339 -36.81 19.96 -15.45
CA ASN A 339 -35.59 19.19 -15.21
C ASN A 339 -34.48 20.11 -14.65
N ILE A 340 -34.44 20.27 -13.32
CA ILE A 340 -33.45 21.10 -12.63
C ILE A 340 -32.09 20.38 -12.70
N ASN A 341 -31.21 20.85 -13.59
CA ASN A 341 -29.84 20.33 -13.72
C ASN A 341 -28.86 20.86 -12.66
N SER A 342 -29.28 21.77 -11.79
CA SER A 342 -28.42 22.36 -10.76
C SER A 342 -28.49 21.54 -9.47
N TYR A 343 -27.39 20.90 -9.09
CA TYR A 343 -27.28 20.13 -7.85
C TYR A 343 -27.62 20.98 -6.61
N TYR A 344 -27.20 22.24 -6.59
CA TYR A 344 -27.51 23.20 -5.53
C TYR A 344 -29.03 23.36 -5.33
N LYS A 345 -29.79 23.59 -6.41
CA LYS A 345 -31.25 23.73 -6.35
C LYS A 345 -31.96 22.44 -5.92
N VAL A 346 -31.45 21.28 -6.33
CA VAL A 346 -31.99 19.98 -5.91
C VAL A 346 -31.82 19.80 -4.41
N ILE A 347 -30.61 20.04 -3.88
CA ILE A 347 -30.32 19.91 -2.45
C ILE A 347 -31.15 20.92 -1.65
N GLN A 348 -31.12 22.20 -2.05
CA GLN A 348 -31.83 23.26 -1.35
C GLN A 348 -33.34 23.00 -1.27
N THR A 349 -33.97 22.66 -2.40
CA THR A 349 -35.42 22.37 -2.44
C THR A 349 -35.76 21.13 -1.61
N THR A 350 -34.93 20.09 -1.66
CA THR A 350 -35.16 18.86 -0.87
C THR A 350 -35.11 19.14 0.62
N PHE A 351 -34.08 19.85 1.07
CA PHE A 351 -33.93 20.14 2.50
C PHE A 351 -34.94 21.17 3.01
N GLN A 352 -35.32 22.16 2.20
CA GLN A 352 -36.33 23.16 2.59
C GLN A 352 -37.75 22.58 2.64
N ASN A 353 -38.11 21.69 1.72
CA ASN A 353 -39.49 21.24 1.58
C ASN A 353 -39.76 19.87 2.21
N ILE A 354 -38.74 19.03 2.37
CA ILE A 354 -38.91 17.61 2.76
C ILE A 354 -38.18 17.30 4.08
N LEU A 355 -37.02 17.94 4.33
CA LEU A 355 -36.17 17.67 5.50
C LEU A 355 -36.03 18.89 6.43
N HIS A 356 -37.01 19.80 6.44
CA HIS A 356 -36.84 21.14 7.01
C HIS A 356 -36.61 21.21 8.54
N ASP A 357 -36.97 20.16 9.27
CA ASP A 357 -36.84 20.04 10.74
C ASP A 357 -35.78 19.02 11.18
N GLU A 358 -34.97 18.52 10.25
CA GLU A 358 -34.01 17.46 10.55
C GLU A 358 -32.68 18.02 11.08
N LYS A 359 -31.87 17.14 11.71
CA LYS A 359 -30.58 17.50 12.32
C LYS A 359 -29.60 18.20 11.37
N PHE A 360 -29.71 17.94 10.07
CA PHE A 360 -28.81 18.43 9.03
C PHE A 360 -29.55 19.32 8.04
N ASN A 361 -28.85 20.30 7.47
CA ASN A 361 -29.40 21.25 6.51
C ASN A 361 -28.67 21.18 5.16
N ALA A 362 -29.16 21.96 4.18
CA ALA A 362 -28.59 22.00 2.84
C ALA A 362 -27.11 22.42 2.83
N GLU A 363 -26.70 23.32 3.72
CA GLU A 363 -25.33 23.82 3.80
C GLU A 363 -24.35 22.71 4.22
N ASP A 364 -24.78 21.79 5.10
CA ASP A 364 -23.96 20.64 5.51
C ASP A 364 -23.60 19.76 4.31
N VAL A 365 -24.57 19.50 3.43
CA VAL A 365 -24.35 18.73 2.18
C VAL A 365 -23.49 19.52 1.19
N MET A 366 -23.74 20.83 1.06
CA MET A 366 -22.96 21.70 0.17
C MET A 366 -21.49 21.78 0.60
N ASN A 367 -21.23 21.81 1.91
CA ASN A 367 -19.88 21.75 2.46
C ASN A 367 -19.18 20.42 2.11
N LEU A 368 -19.86 19.29 2.27
CA LEU A 368 -19.31 17.97 1.89
C LEU A 368 -18.95 17.92 0.40
N ILE A 369 -19.82 18.42 -0.48
CA ILE A 369 -19.57 18.48 -1.93
C ILE A 369 -18.42 19.42 -2.26
N ASN A 370 -18.35 20.58 -1.62
CA ASN A 370 -17.26 21.54 -1.85
C ASN A 370 -15.91 20.96 -1.44
N ILE A 371 -15.84 20.26 -0.30
CA ILE A 371 -14.62 19.59 0.15
C ILE A 371 -14.27 18.44 -0.80
N SER A 372 -15.23 17.61 -1.21
CA SER A 372 -14.97 16.45 -2.08
C SER A 372 -14.54 16.83 -3.50
N THR A 373 -14.94 18.01 -3.99
CA THR A 373 -14.62 18.49 -5.35
C THR A 373 -13.40 19.41 -5.41
N ASN A 374 -12.89 19.86 -4.26
CA ASN A 374 -11.72 20.72 -4.18
C ASN A 374 -10.51 19.95 -3.67
N ASP A 375 -9.68 19.45 -4.60
CA ASP A 375 -8.49 18.65 -4.27
C ASP A 375 -7.49 19.38 -3.35
N ASP A 376 -7.41 20.71 -3.41
CA ASP A 376 -6.50 21.49 -2.56
C ASP A 376 -6.99 21.61 -1.11
N VAL A 377 -8.31 21.53 -0.90
CA VAL A 377 -8.91 21.48 0.44
C VAL A 377 -8.82 20.05 0.96
N LEU A 378 -9.18 19.06 0.13
CA LEU A 378 -9.18 17.65 0.51
C LEU A 378 -7.78 17.15 0.90
N ARG A 379 -6.73 17.54 0.17
CA ARG A 379 -5.33 17.20 0.51
C ARG A 379 -4.81 17.83 1.80
N LYS A 380 -5.50 18.86 2.31
CA LYS A 380 -5.16 19.48 3.60
C LYS A 380 -5.88 18.79 4.75
N CYS A 381 -6.91 18.00 4.45
CA CYS A 381 -7.59 17.20 5.46
C CYS A 381 -6.68 16.03 5.84
N ASP A 382 -6.51 15.81 7.15
CA ASP A 382 -5.91 14.56 7.62
C ASP A 382 -6.93 13.41 7.50
N ASN A 383 -6.45 12.17 7.62
CA ASN A 383 -7.32 10.99 7.47
C ASN A 383 -8.46 10.95 8.49
N PHE A 384 -8.30 11.59 9.67
CA PHE A 384 -9.35 11.65 10.66
C PHE A 384 -10.41 12.67 10.29
N GLU A 385 -10.02 13.83 9.77
CA GLU A 385 -10.95 14.81 9.23
C GLU A 385 -11.75 14.23 8.06
N ILE A 386 -11.10 13.48 7.17
CA ILE A 386 -11.80 12.75 6.09
C ILE A 386 -12.77 11.71 6.66
N HIS A 387 -12.38 10.97 7.70
CA HIS A 387 -13.25 10.00 8.37
C HIS A 387 -14.46 10.68 9.04
N ASP A 388 -14.26 11.78 9.77
CA ASP A 388 -15.31 12.56 10.40
C ASP A 388 -16.32 13.07 9.35
N LEU A 389 -15.82 13.55 8.20
CA LEU A 389 -16.66 13.97 7.07
C LEU A 389 -17.42 12.79 6.44
N MET A 390 -16.81 11.61 6.34
CA MET A 390 -17.50 10.38 5.89
C MET A 390 -18.62 9.98 6.85
N ASN A 391 -18.43 10.10 8.17
CA ASN A 391 -19.46 9.77 9.17
C ASN A 391 -20.62 10.77 9.14
N ILE A 392 -20.35 12.05 8.91
CA ILE A 392 -21.39 13.05 8.64
C ILE A 392 -22.15 12.69 7.36
N CYS A 393 -21.43 12.37 6.28
CA CYS A 393 -22.02 11.95 5.01
C CYS A 393 -22.92 10.72 5.18
N HIS A 394 -22.49 9.72 5.95
CA HIS A 394 -23.27 8.52 6.25
C HIS A 394 -24.54 8.85 7.05
N SER A 395 -24.42 9.68 8.09
CA SER A 395 -25.56 10.09 8.93
C SER A 395 -26.65 10.81 8.12
N ILE A 396 -26.26 11.69 7.19
CA ILE A 396 -27.21 12.37 6.31
C ILE A 396 -27.84 11.36 5.33
N LYS A 397 -27.06 10.42 4.81
CA LYS A 397 -27.55 9.39 3.88
C LYS A 397 -28.62 8.51 4.53
N GLU A 398 -28.42 8.07 5.77
CA GLU A 398 -29.39 7.27 6.52
C GLU A 398 -30.71 8.03 6.72
N LEU A 399 -30.63 9.33 7.05
CA LEU A 399 -31.81 10.20 7.14
C LEU A 399 -32.58 10.27 5.82
N VAL A 400 -31.86 10.48 4.71
CA VAL A 400 -32.46 10.57 3.37
C VAL A 400 -33.12 9.24 2.98
N ASN A 401 -32.44 8.12 3.21
CA ASN A 401 -32.96 6.78 2.94
C ASN A 401 -34.23 6.48 3.73
N PHE A 402 -34.25 6.83 5.02
CA PHE A 402 -35.43 6.67 5.86
C PHE A 402 -36.65 7.40 5.30
N LYS A 403 -36.45 8.62 4.78
CA LYS A 403 -37.52 9.41 4.13
C LYS A 403 -37.95 8.81 2.80
N ILE A 404 -37.02 8.35 1.97
CA ILE A 404 -37.32 7.62 0.72
C ILE A 404 -38.24 6.43 1.02
N SER A 405 -37.85 5.56 1.96
CA SER A 405 -38.65 4.40 2.33
C SER A 405 -40.04 4.77 2.85
N SER A 406 -40.16 5.89 3.56
CA SER A 406 -41.46 6.40 4.05
C SER A 406 -42.39 6.82 2.89
N PHE A 407 -41.86 7.50 1.87
CA PHE A 407 -42.64 7.89 0.69
C PHE A 407 -43.03 6.68 -0.17
N GLU A 408 -42.13 5.73 -0.37
CA GLU A 408 -42.39 4.51 -1.14
C GLU A 408 -43.41 3.59 -0.45
N ALA A 409 -43.41 3.50 0.88
CA ALA A 409 -44.43 2.79 1.64
C ALA A 409 -45.82 3.44 1.50
N GLY A 410 -45.90 4.78 1.57
CA GLY A 410 -47.15 5.52 1.39
C GLY A 410 -47.74 5.41 -0.02
N LEU A 411 -46.90 5.38 -1.06
CA LEU A 411 -47.33 5.15 -2.45
C LEU A 411 -47.94 3.74 -2.64
N ASN A 412 -47.39 2.73 -1.97
CA ASN A 412 -47.91 1.36 -2.03
C ASN A 412 -49.24 1.15 -1.29
N GLU A 413 -49.55 1.97 -0.27
CA GLU A 413 -50.88 1.99 0.37
C GLU A 413 -51.94 2.73 -0.46
N ALA A 414 -51.55 3.78 -1.18
CA ALA A 414 -52.45 4.51 -2.09
C ALA A 414 -52.90 3.64 -3.27
N VAL A 415 -52.00 2.84 -3.85
CA VAL A 415 -52.30 1.91 -4.96
C VAL A 415 -53.15 0.70 -4.53
N LYS A 416 -53.23 0.40 -3.24
CA LYS A 416 -54.10 -0.67 -2.69
C LYS A 416 -55.52 -0.20 -2.36
N ASN A 417 -55.75 1.11 -2.30
CA ASN A 417 -57.04 1.73 -1.96
C ASN A 417 -57.75 2.35 -3.18
N GLU A 418 -57.16 2.25 -4.37
CA GLU A 418 -57.82 2.38 -5.68
C GLU A 418 -58.19 0.98 -6.21
#